data_AF-A0A183NGY1-F1
#
_entry.id   AF-A0A183NGY1-F1
#
_cell.length_a   1.000
_cell.length_b   1.000
_cell.length_c   1.000
_cell.angle_alpha   90.00
_cell.angle_beta   90.00
_cell.angle_gamma   90.00
#
_symmetry.space_group_name_H-M   'P 1'
#
loop_
_entity.id
_entity.type
_entity.pdbx_description
1 polymer ?
#
loop_
_entity_poly.entity_id
_entity_poly.type
_entity_poly.pdbx_seq_one_letter_code
_entity_poly.pdbx_strand_id
1 'polypeptide(L)'
;LYFHRYLHSVLQKNRAVNEQNYGILVEALRLIAEILIWGDQNDSSVMDFFLEKNILEYFLQYMKQDLSRRICVQLLQTLNILFENITNQTAIYYLLSNNHTNAIITHRFDFTDEEVMAYYISFLKILSFRLNVNTISFFYIESRREFNLYVEAIKLFAHPEGMVRIAVRTITLNVHKVKDEAALEFIHHQTSLIYFSHLVWSIGNTILDIDCHK
;
A
#
# COMPACT_ATOMS: atom_id res chain seq x y z
N LEU A 1 13.20 9.02 25.14
CA LEU A 1 14.38 8.56 24.36
C LEU A 1 14.61 7.03 24.30
N TYR A 2 14.05 6.18 25.16
CA TYR A 2 14.28 4.71 25.09
C TYR A 2 13.16 3.89 24.43
N PHE A 3 11.99 4.48 24.19
CA PHE A 3 10.81 3.72 23.76
C PHE A 3 10.93 3.16 22.33
N HIS A 4 11.47 3.92 21.36
CA HIS A 4 11.73 3.40 20.00
C HIS A 4 12.72 2.21 20.01
N ARG A 5 13.74 2.25 20.88
CA ARG A 5 14.70 1.14 21.04
C ARG A 5 14.03 -0.09 21.63
N TYR A 6 13.14 0.09 22.60
CA TYR A 6 12.34 -0.98 23.16
C TYR A 6 11.48 -1.65 22.08
N LEU A 7 10.71 -0.86 21.30
CA LEU A 7 9.88 -1.39 20.23
C LEU A 7 10.68 -2.16 19.18
N HIS A 8 11.84 -1.63 18.75
CA HIS A 8 12.74 -2.36 17.87
C HIS A 8 13.23 -3.67 18.51
N SER A 9 13.58 -3.67 19.80
CA SER A 9 14.00 -4.89 20.50
C SER A 9 12.89 -5.94 20.59
N VAL A 10 11.63 -5.53 20.69
CA VAL A 10 10.47 -6.42 20.66
C VAL A 10 10.39 -7.13 19.31
N LEU A 11 10.50 -6.39 18.20
CA LEU A 11 10.53 -7.00 16.86
C LEU A 11 11.72 -7.94 16.68
N GLN A 12 12.90 -7.51 17.12
CA GLN A 12 14.12 -8.32 16.99
C GLN A 12 14.03 -9.65 17.74
N LYS A 13 13.39 -9.68 18.92
CA LYS A 13 13.19 -10.90 19.72
C LYS A 13 12.07 -11.80 19.21
N ASN A 14 11.12 -11.24 18.46
CA ASN A 14 9.90 -11.93 18.03
C ASN A 14 9.82 -12.06 16.50
N ARG A 15 10.92 -12.45 15.85
CA ARG A 15 10.96 -12.60 14.38
C ARG A 15 10.00 -13.64 13.83
N ALA A 16 9.79 -14.74 14.57
CA ALA A 16 8.84 -15.78 14.21
C ALA A 16 7.54 -15.59 14.99
N VAL A 17 6.41 -15.51 14.27
CA VAL A 17 5.09 -15.36 14.85
C VAL A 17 4.61 -16.69 15.43
N ASN A 18 4.08 -16.66 16.64
CA ASN A 18 3.44 -17.79 17.30
C ASN A 18 2.31 -17.34 18.22
N GLU A 19 1.57 -18.29 18.77
CA GLU A 19 0.41 -18.03 19.64
C GLU A 19 0.75 -17.30 20.95
N GLN A 20 2.02 -17.31 21.37
CA GLN A 20 2.44 -16.64 22.61
C GLN A 20 2.80 -15.18 22.37
N ASN A 21 3.34 -14.85 21.19
CA ASN A 21 3.85 -13.51 20.90
C ASN A 21 2.94 -12.67 20.01
N TYR A 22 1.90 -13.23 19.39
CA TYR A 22 1.07 -12.49 18.44
C TYR A 22 0.46 -11.23 19.05
N GLY A 23 -0.02 -11.28 20.31
CA GLY A 23 -0.60 -10.12 20.99
C GLY A 23 0.42 -9.00 21.23
N ILE A 24 1.65 -9.38 21.58
CA ILE A 24 2.76 -8.44 21.78
C ILE A 24 3.15 -7.79 20.44
N LEU A 25 3.22 -8.58 19.36
CA LEU A 25 3.54 -8.09 18.04
C LEU A 25 2.48 -7.14 17.50
N VAL A 26 1.19 -7.48 17.64
CA VAL A 26 0.08 -6.61 17.22
C VAL A 26 0.20 -5.23 17.88
N GLU A 27 0.39 -5.22 19.20
CA GLU A 27 0.53 -3.97 19.95
C GLU A 27 1.82 -3.21 19.58
N ALA A 28 2.93 -3.91 19.40
CA ALA A 28 4.18 -3.30 18.96
C ALA A 28 4.04 -2.64 17.57
N LEU A 29 3.37 -3.30 16.62
CA LEU A 29 3.15 -2.77 15.27
C LEU A 29 2.28 -1.50 15.27
N ARG A 30 1.26 -1.45 16.14
CA ARG A 30 0.44 -0.25 16.33
C ARG A 30 1.28 0.91 16.90
N LEU A 31 2.01 0.64 17.99
CA LEU A 31 2.85 1.64 18.65
C LEU A 31 3.99 2.14 17.74
N ILE A 32 4.48 1.30 16.82
CA ILE A 32 5.47 1.69 15.82
C ILE A 32 4.88 2.71 14.83
N ALA A 33 3.63 2.55 14.40
CA ALA A 33 2.97 3.57 13.56
C ALA A 33 2.91 4.92 14.29
N GLU A 34 2.45 4.89 15.55
CA GLU A 34 2.28 6.09 16.38
C GLU A 34 3.60 6.82 16.62
N ILE A 35 4.66 6.10 16.99
CA ILE A 35 5.96 6.71 17.27
C ILE A 35 6.65 7.21 15.98
N LEU A 36 6.44 6.55 14.84
CA LEU A 36 6.98 7.02 13.56
C LEU A 36 6.30 8.32 13.14
N ILE A 37 4.98 8.43 13.29
CA ILE A 37 4.23 9.66 13.01
C ILE A 37 4.65 10.77 13.99
N TRP A 38 4.80 10.44 15.27
CA TRP A 38 5.29 11.41 16.24
C TRP A 38 6.71 11.88 15.90
N GLY A 39 7.59 10.96 15.49
CA GLY A 39 8.96 11.28 15.05
C GLY A 39 9.00 12.15 13.80
N ASP A 40 8.12 11.90 12.83
CA ASP A 40 7.95 12.75 11.62
C ASP A 40 7.66 14.20 11.98
N GLN A 41 6.82 14.42 13.00
CA GLN A 41 6.31 15.74 13.38
C GLN A 41 7.16 16.47 14.43
N ASN A 42 7.87 15.74 15.30
CA ASN A 42 8.49 16.32 16.50
C ASN A 42 10.00 16.07 16.62
N ASP A 43 10.49 14.90 16.19
CA ASP A 43 11.89 14.51 16.37
C ASP A 43 12.31 13.50 15.29
N SER A 44 12.93 14.00 14.22
CA SER A 44 13.33 13.20 13.06
C SER A 44 14.31 12.08 13.43
N SER A 45 15.07 12.21 14.52
CA SER A 45 16.03 11.19 14.94
C SER A 45 15.34 9.85 15.27
N VAL A 46 14.08 9.91 15.70
CA VAL A 46 13.26 8.71 15.95
C VAL A 46 12.86 8.04 14.65
N MET A 47 12.48 8.82 13.64
CA MET A 47 12.21 8.32 12.29
C MET A 47 13.48 7.69 11.71
N ASP A 48 14.59 8.45 11.70
CA ASP A 48 15.88 8.03 11.17
C ASP A 48 16.33 6.70 11.79
N PHE A 49 16.18 6.54 13.11
CA PHE A 49 16.46 5.28 13.80
C PHE A 49 15.70 4.09 13.21
N PHE A 50 14.40 4.21 12.96
CA PHE A 50 13.61 3.09 12.42
C PHE A 50 13.87 2.84 10.94
N LEU A 51 14.14 3.90 10.16
CA LEU A 51 14.56 3.77 8.78
C LEU A 51 15.90 3.01 8.69
N GLU A 52 16.89 3.38 9.50
CA GLU A 52 18.18 2.67 9.61
C GLU A 52 18.05 1.19 10.01
N LYS A 53 16.98 0.83 10.74
CA LYS A 53 16.69 -0.55 11.14
C LYS A 53 15.83 -1.32 10.14
N ASN A 54 15.54 -0.76 8.97
CA ASN A 54 14.71 -1.36 7.92
C ASN A 54 13.39 -1.91 8.46
N ILE A 55 12.60 -1.06 9.12
CA ILE A 55 11.36 -1.50 9.79
C ILE A 55 10.38 -2.24 8.87
N LEU A 56 10.30 -1.86 7.58
CA LEU A 56 9.47 -2.54 6.58
C LEU A 56 9.94 -3.97 6.26
N GLU A 57 11.22 -4.29 6.48
CA GLU A 57 11.73 -5.64 6.33
C GLU A 57 11.09 -6.56 7.37
N TYR A 58 10.96 -6.13 8.63
CA TYR A 58 10.24 -6.88 9.65
C TYR A 58 8.79 -7.11 9.25
N PHE A 59 8.10 -6.09 8.72
CA PHE A 59 6.70 -6.21 8.29
C PHE A 59 6.56 -7.27 7.19
N LEU A 60 7.46 -7.24 6.20
CA LEU A 60 7.50 -8.25 5.15
C LEU A 60 7.83 -9.65 5.66
N GLN A 61 8.77 -9.77 6.59
CA GLN A 61 9.12 -11.05 7.20
C GLN A 61 7.92 -11.64 7.93
N TYR A 62 7.12 -10.81 8.62
CA TYR A 62 5.87 -11.26 9.21
C TYR A 62 4.87 -11.65 8.13
N MET A 63 4.61 -10.82 7.12
CA MET A 63 3.65 -11.15 6.04
C MET A 63 3.94 -12.47 5.32
N LYS A 64 5.22 -12.85 5.19
CA LYS A 64 5.63 -14.10 4.54
C LYS A 64 5.43 -15.34 5.41
N GLN A 65 5.24 -15.18 6.71
CA GLN A 65 4.88 -16.28 7.58
C GLN A 65 3.39 -16.57 7.39
N ASP A 66 2.96 -17.81 7.58
CA ASP A 66 1.54 -18.14 7.58
C ASP A 66 0.91 -17.46 8.81
N LEU A 67 0.42 -16.24 8.62
CA LEU A 67 0.03 -15.34 9.68
C LEU A 67 -1.39 -15.61 10.11
N SER A 68 -1.63 -15.48 11.41
CA SER A 68 -3.00 -15.21 11.87
C SER A 68 -3.54 -13.96 11.14
N ARG A 69 -4.81 -14.03 10.70
CA ARG A 69 -5.59 -12.91 10.15
C ARG A 69 -5.31 -11.59 10.89
N ARG A 70 -5.28 -11.65 12.23
CA ARG A 70 -5.09 -10.49 13.11
C ARG A 70 -3.77 -9.75 12.87
N ILE A 71 -2.66 -10.46 12.66
CA ILE A 71 -1.37 -9.80 12.39
C ILE A 71 -1.36 -9.22 10.97
N CYS A 72 -1.92 -9.94 10.00
CA CYS A 72 -2.02 -9.45 8.62
C CYS A 72 -2.81 -8.12 8.57
N VAL A 73 -3.98 -8.10 9.20
CA VAL A 73 -4.82 -6.89 9.33
C VAL A 73 -4.05 -5.78 10.03
N GLN A 74 -3.41 -6.05 11.17
CA GLN A 74 -2.64 -5.05 11.91
C GLN A 74 -1.50 -4.46 11.07
N LEU A 75 -0.78 -5.29 10.30
CA LEU A 75 0.30 -4.82 9.43
C LEU A 75 -0.22 -3.89 8.34
N LEU A 76 -1.31 -4.25 7.66
CA LEU A 76 -1.92 -3.41 6.64
C LEU A 76 -2.46 -2.09 7.23
N GLN A 77 -3.09 -2.14 8.40
CA GLN A 77 -3.53 -0.94 9.14
C GLN A 77 -2.35 -0.04 9.48
N THR A 78 -1.28 -0.60 10.05
CA THR A 78 -0.06 0.13 10.41
C THR A 78 0.56 0.79 9.18
N LEU A 79 0.64 0.07 8.05
CA LEU A 79 1.14 0.62 6.78
C LEU A 79 0.27 1.75 6.23
N ASN A 80 -1.06 1.60 6.28
CA ASN A 80 -2.00 2.63 5.87
C ASN A 80 -1.80 3.91 6.68
N ILE A 81 -1.82 3.79 8.00
CA ILE A 81 -1.61 4.91 8.92
C ILE A 81 -0.26 5.58 8.67
N LEU A 82 0.81 4.78 8.49
CA LEU A 82 2.15 5.27 8.24
C LEU A 82 2.23 6.09 6.95
N PHE A 83 1.82 5.51 5.81
CA PHE A 83 1.92 6.17 4.51
C PHE A 83 0.90 7.29 4.31
N GLU A 84 -0.18 7.32 5.08
CA GLU A 84 -1.15 8.42 5.05
C GLU A 84 -0.64 9.63 5.83
N ASN A 85 0.03 9.43 6.97
CA ASN A 85 0.35 10.51 7.90
C ASN A 85 1.79 11.03 7.84
N ILE A 86 2.75 10.26 7.31
CA ILE A 86 4.12 10.78 7.13
C ILE A 86 4.10 11.93 6.12
N THR A 87 4.76 13.02 6.48
CA THR A 87 4.90 14.23 5.65
C THR A 87 6.35 14.50 5.24
N ASN A 88 7.33 13.99 5.99
CA ASN A 88 8.74 14.16 5.67
C ASN A 88 9.07 13.48 4.33
N GLN A 89 9.52 14.26 3.36
CA GLN A 89 9.84 13.77 2.02
C GLN A 89 10.99 12.76 2.06
N THR A 90 12.06 13.01 2.80
CA THR A 90 13.18 12.07 2.93
C THR A 90 12.72 10.71 3.46
N ALA A 91 11.85 10.70 4.47
CA ALA A 91 11.28 9.46 5.00
C ALA A 91 10.42 8.72 3.96
N ILE A 92 9.57 9.44 3.22
CA ILE A 92 8.78 8.84 2.13
C ILE A 92 9.69 8.23 1.07
N TYR A 93 10.71 8.96 0.61
CA TYR A 93 11.65 8.43 -0.40
C TYR A 93 12.38 7.20 0.11
N TYR A 94 12.78 7.19 1.38
CA TYR A 94 13.41 6.01 1.98
C TYR A 94 12.47 4.79 1.98
N LEU A 95 11.23 4.97 2.45
CA LEU A 95 10.23 3.89 2.50
C LEU A 95 9.87 3.34 1.12
N LEU A 96 9.86 4.20 0.09
CA LEU A 96 9.54 3.80 -1.29
C LEU A 96 10.75 3.18 -2.01
N SER A 97 11.96 3.66 -1.77
CA SER A 97 13.16 3.27 -2.54
C SER A 97 13.68 1.86 -2.23
N ASN A 98 13.46 1.32 -1.03
CA ASN A 98 14.02 0.03 -0.63
C ASN A 98 13.26 -1.20 -1.18
N ASN A 99 12.41 -1.02 -2.19
CA ASN A 99 11.59 -2.04 -2.85
C ASN A 99 10.68 -2.89 -1.94
N HIS A 100 10.73 -2.71 -0.62
CA HIS A 100 9.87 -3.37 0.36
C HIS A 100 8.41 -3.04 0.11
N THR A 101 8.11 -1.78 -0.24
CA THR A 101 6.76 -1.34 -0.61
C THR A 101 6.23 -2.14 -1.81
N ASN A 102 7.00 -2.31 -2.88
CA ASN A 102 6.59 -3.15 -4.02
C ASN A 102 6.43 -4.64 -3.65
N ALA A 103 7.27 -5.16 -2.75
CA ALA A 103 7.13 -6.52 -2.24
C ALA A 103 5.84 -6.70 -1.42
N ILE A 104 5.39 -5.68 -0.69
CA ILE A 104 4.10 -5.68 0.01
C ILE A 104 2.95 -5.61 -1.00
N ILE A 105 3.03 -4.72 -2.00
CA ILE A 105 2.01 -4.61 -3.06
C ILE A 105 1.76 -5.95 -3.73
N THR A 106 2.82 -6.68 -4.07
CA THR A 106 2.77 -7.95 -4.80
C THR A 106 2.60 -9.18 -3.90
N HIS A 107 2.47 -8.98 -2.57
CA HIS A 107 2.22 -10.07 -1.65
C HIS A 107 0.85 -10.71 -1.90
N ARG A 108 0.78 -12.05 -1.77
CA ARG A 108 -0.44 -12.82 -1.99
C ARG A 108 -1.29 -12.86 -0.72
N PHE A 109 -2.10 -11.84 -0.54
CA PHE A 109 -3.09 -11.80 0.55
C PHE A 109 -4.28 -12.74 0.28
N ASP A 110 -4.89 -13.22 1.36
CA ASP A 110 -6.18 -13.92 1.28
C ASP A 110 -7.32 -12.91 1.16
N PHE A 111 -7.79 -12.70 -0.07
CA PHE A 111 -8.91 -11.80 -0.37
C PHE A 111 -10.29 -12.44 -0.20
N THR A 112 -10.38 -13.70 0.27
CA THR A 112 -11.66 -14.21 0.78
C THR A 112 -12.06 -13.51 2.08
N ASP A 113 -11.08 -12.93 2.77
CA ASP A 113 -11.28 -12.03 3.90
C ASP A 113 -11.52 -10.59 3.43
N GLU A 114 -12.76 -10.14 3.50
CA GLU A 114 -13.18 -8.79 3.09
C GLU A 114 -12.44 -7.68 3.85
N GLU A 115 -12.05 -7.92 5.10
CA GLU A 115 -11.32 -6.94 5.91
C GLU A 115 -9.89 -6.77 5.39
N VAL A 116 -9.22 -7.89 5.07
CA VAL A 116 -7.88 -7.87 4.45
C VAL A 116 -7.94 -7.18 3.08
N MET A 117 -8.93 -7.51 2.26
CA MET A 117 -9.17 -6.85 0.97
C MET A 117 -9.35 -5.34 1.14
N ALA A 118 -10.19 -4.90 2.09
CA ALA A 118 -10.47 -3.49 2.33
C ALA A 118 -9.20 -2.72 2.73
N TYR A 119 -8.39 -3.27 3.64
CA TYR A 119 -7.13 -2.63 4.02
C TYR A 119 -6.10 -2.64 2.90
N TYR A 120 -6.04 -3.71 2.09
CA TYR A 120 -5.14 -3.80 0.95
C TYR A 120 -5.48 -2.79 -0.14
N ILE A 121 -6.73 -2.69 -0.58
CA ILE A 121 -7.10 -1.69 -1.61
C ILE A 121 -6.92 -0.27 -1.09
N SER A 122 -7.14 -0.04 0.22
CA SER A 122 -6.83 1.25 0.85
C SER A 122 -5.33 1.55 0.81
N PHE A 123 -4.48 0.55 1.05
CA PHE A 123 -3.03 0.68 0.93
C PHE A 123 -2.59 1.09 -0.47
N LEU A 124 -3.08 0.41 -1.51
CA LEU A 124 -2.79 0.79 -2.89
C LEU A 124 -3.28 2.22 -3.20
N LYS A 125 -4.47 2.59 -2.71
CA LYS A 125 -5.01 3.94 -2.88
C LYS A 125 -4.13 5.00 -2.21
N ILE A 126 -3.69 4.78 -0.97
CA ILE A 126 -2.80 5.69 -0.24
C ILE A 126 -1.47 5.86 -0.99
N LEU A 127 -0.87 4.76 -1.46
CA LEU A 127 0.36 4.83 -2.26
C LEU A 127 0.15 5.60 -3.57
N SER A 128 -1.01 5.45 -4.22
CA SER A 128 -1.32 6.20 -5.45
C SER A 128 -1.36 7.72 -5.22
N PHE A 129 -1.74 8.19 -4.03
CA PHE A 129 -1.67 9.61 -3.68
C PHE A 129 -0.23 10.11 -3.46
N ARG A 130 0.73 9.21 -3.23
CA ARG A 130 2.16 9.55 -3.12
C ARG A 130 2.87 9.60 -4.47
N LEU A 131 2.19 9.25 -5.57
CA LEU A 131 2.72 9.35 -6.92
C LEU A 131 2.85 10.81 -7.37
N ASN A 132 4.02 11.13 -7.89
CA ASN A 132 4.35 12.36 -8.60
C ASN A 132 5.54 12.08 -9.52
N VAL A 133 5.97 13.11 -10.28
CA VAL A 133 7.08 13.00 -11.25
C VAL A 133 8.36 12.45 -10.63
N ASN A 134 8.60 12.70 -9.34
CA ASN A 134 9.82 12.26 -8.66
C ASN A 134 9.69 10.89 -7.96
N THR A 135 8.48 10.37 -7.76
CA THR A 135 8.26 9.11 -7.00
C THR A 135 7.74 7.98 -7.88
N ILE A 136 7.25 8.26 -9.09
CA ILE A 136 6.70 7.23 -9.97
C ILE A 136 7.72 6.16 -10.33
N SER A 137 9.00 6.53 -10.46
CA SER A 137 10.11 5.61 -10.75
C SER A 137 10.36 4.57 -9.64
N PHE A 138 9.83 4.77 -8.43
CA PHE A 138 9.85 3.73 -7.39
C PHE A 138 8.82 2.63 -7.62
N PHE A 139 7.78 2.88 -8.43
CA PHE A 139 6.71 1.93 -8.70
C PHE A 139 6.71 1.41 -10.14
N TYR A 140 7.21 2.21 -11.08
CA TYR A 140 7.32 1.85 -12.49
C TYR A 140 8.79 1.69 -12.89
N ILE A 141 9.14 0.49 -13.33
CA ILE A 141 10.47 0.14 -13.87
C ILE A 141 10.34 -0.05 -15.38
N GLU A 142 10.74 0.96 -16.15
CA GLU A 142 10.63 0.99 -17.61
C GLU A 142 11.34 -0.18 -18.29
N SER A 143 12.57 -0.50 -17.87
CA SER A 143 13.38 -1.58 -18.45
C SER A 143 12.76 -2.97 -18.31
N ARG A 144 11.93 -3.17 -17.29
CA ARG A 144 11.22 -4.44 -17.02
C ARG A 144 9.75 -4.38 -17.42
N ARG A 145 9.24 -3.19 -17.80
CA ARG A 145 7.81 -2.93 -17.99
C ARG A 145 6.99 -3.41 -16.79
N GLU A 146 7.43 -3.05 -15.59
CA GLU A 146 6.78 -3.47 -14.35
C GLU A 146 6.20 -2.25 -13.63
N PHE A 147 4.86 -2.21 -13.48
CA PHE A 147 4.16 -1.21 -12.69
C PHE A 147 3.27 -1.89 -11.63
N ASN A 148 3.89 -2.42 -10.58
CA ASN A 148 3.20 -3.29 -9.61
C ASN A 148 1.96 -2.64 -8.98
N LEU A 149 2.07 -1.36 -8.59
CA LEU A 149 0.95 -0.62 -8.00
C LEU A 149 -0.28 -0.58 -8.92
N TYR A 150 -0.07 -0.27 -10.20
CA TYR A 150 -1.16 -0.19 -11.17
C TYR A 150 -1.70 -1.57 -11.53
N VAL A 151 -0.81 -2.52 -11.82
CA VAL A 151 -1.18 -3.88 -12.23
C VAL A 151 -1.98 -4.61 -11.15
N GLU A 152 -1.57 -4.53 -9.88
CA GLU A 152 -2.32 -5.16 -8.80
C GLU A 152 -3.68 -4.48 -8.57
N ALA A 153 -3.76 -3.15 -8.67
CA ALA A 153 -5.02 -2.42 -8.52
C ALA A 153 -6.03 -2.81 -9.61
N ILE A 154 -5.62 -2.86 -10.88
CA ILE A 154 -6.56 -3.15 -11.96
C ILE A 154 -7.09 -4.58 -11.90
N LYS A 155 -6.40 -5.57 -11.30
CA LYS A 155 -6.98 -6.91 -11.13
C LYS A 155 -8.32 -6.90 -10.39
N LEU A 156 -8.59 -5.85 -9.61
CA LEU A 156 -9.79 -5.66 -8.81
C LEU A 156 -10.86 -4.79 -9.51
N PHE A 157 -10.71 -4.47 -10.80
CA PHE A 157 -11.59 -3.52 -11.51
C PHE A 157 -13.08 -3.94 -11.54
N ALA A 158 -13.36 -5.24 -11.57
CA ALA A 158 -14.70 -5.82 -11.61
C ALA A 158 -15.10 -6.47 -10.28
N HIS A 159 -14.46 -6.08 -9.17
CA HIS A 159 -14.80 -6.58 -7.84
C HIS A 159 -16.29 -6.34 -7.51
N PRO A 160 -17.02 -7.27 -6.85
CA PRO A 160 -18.44 -7.11 -6.53
C PRO A 160 -18.72 -5.89 -5.64
N GLU A 161 -17.82 -5.58 -4.70
CA GLU A 161 -17.94 -4.40 -3.84
C GLU A 161 -17.68 -3.09 -4.57
N GLY A 162 -18.64 -2.17 -4.49
CA GLY A 162 -18.57 -0.86 -5.14
C GLY A 162 -17.40 0.00 -4.65
N MET A 163 -17.11 -0.02 -3.35
CA MET A 163 -16.01 0.75 -2.76
C MET A 163 -14.64 0.32 -3.30
N VAL A 164 -14.44 -0.99 -3.55
CA VAL A 164 -13.21 -1.51 -4.16
C VAL A 164 -13.07 -0.96 -5.58
N ARG A 165 -14.14 -1.02 -6.39
CA ARG A 165 -14.13 -0.46 -7.75
C ARG A 165 -13.86 1.05 -7.77
N ILE A 166 -14.44 1.79 -6.81
CA ILE A 166 -14.17 3.24 -6.66
C ILE A 166 -12.69 3.48 -6.38
N ALA A 167 -12.08 2.71 -5.46
CA ALA A 167 -10.67 2.84 -5.16
C ALA A 167 -9.77 2.51 -6.37
N VAL A 168 -10.08 1.47 -7.16
CA VAL A 168 -9.36 1.15 -8.40
C VAL A 168 -9.43 2.31 -9.40
N ARG A 169 -10.62 2.94 -9.54
CA ARG A 169 -10.80 4.13 -10.38
C ARG A 169 -9.97 5.31 -9.86
N THR A 170 -9.96 5.56 -8.55
CA THR A 170 -9.12 6.61 -7.94
C THR A 170 -7.63 6.36 -8.19
N ILE A 171 -7.15 5.12 -8.02
CA ILE A 171 -5.75 4.76 -8.31
C ILE A 171 -5.44 5.01 -9.79
N THR A 172 -6.32 4.59 -10.68
CA THR A 172 -6.18 4.82 -12.13
C THR A 172 -6.04 6.31 -12.43
N LEU A 173 -6.91 7.15 -11.88
CA LEU A 173 -6.86 8.60 -12.07
C LEU A 173 -5.57 9.23 -11.52
N ASN A 174 -5.13 8.81 -10.32
CA ASN A 174 -3.90 9.30 -9.71
C ASN A 174 -2.66 8.94 -10.55
N VAL A 175 -2.61 7.72 -11.12
CA VAL A 175 -1.52 7.32 -12.01
C VAL A 175 -1.49 8.18 -13.28
N HIS A 176 -2.64 8.39 -13.94
CA HIS A 176 -2.71 9.21 -15.16
C HIS A 176 -2.39 10.69 -14.88
N LYS A 177 -2.70 11.18 -13.67
CA LYS A 177 -2.41 12.56 -13.25
C LYS A 177 -0.91 12.89 -13.25
N VAL A 178 -0.02 11.91 -13.08
CA VAL A 178 1.44 12.15 -13.05
C VAL A 178 1.99 12.58 -14.40
N LYS A 179 1.36 12.16 -15.51
CA LYS A 179 1.78 12.45 -16.89
C LYS A 179 3.19 11.97 -17.24
N ASP A 180 3.62 10.85 -16.66
CA ASP A 180 4.86 10.18 -17.06
C ASP A 180 4.64 9.40 -18.37
N GLU A 181 5.41 9.74 -19.40
CA GLU A 181 5.18 9.24 -20.77
C GLU A 181 5.39 7.73 -20.87
N ALA A 182 6.49 7.22 -20.30
CA ALA A 182 6.82 5.80 -20.33
C ALA A 182 5.81 4.95 -19.55
N ALA A 183 5.34 5.42 -18.38
CA ALA A 183 4.31 4.73 -17.62
C ALA A 183 2.95 4.76 -18.33
N LEU A 184 2.58 5.88 -18.96
CA LEU A 184 1.34 5.98 -19.74
C LEU A 184 1.37 5.07 -20.98
N GLU A 185 2.50 5.00 -21.67
CA GLU A 185 2.69 4.06 -22.79
C GLU A 185 2.49 2.62 -22.33
N PHE A 186 3.09 2.23 -21.20
CA PHE A 186 2.88 0.91 -20.59
C PHE A 186 1.39 0.63 -20.34
N ILE A 187 0.66 1.59 -19.77
CA ILE A 187 -0.77 1.45 -19.44
C ILE A 187 -1.61 1.24 -20.70
N HIS A 188 -1.33 2.00 -21.75
CA HIS A 188 -2.05 1.91 -23.03
C HIS A 188 -1.77 0.60 -23.77
N HIS A 189 -0.55 0.06 -23.69
CA HIS A 189 -0.17 -1.14 -24.45
C HIS A 189 -0.44 -2.46 -23.72
N GLN A 190 -0.20 -2.54 -22.41
CA GLN A 190 -0.14 -3.83 -21.70
C GLN A 190 -1.44 -4.18 -20.96
N THR A 191 -2.19 -3.17 -20.49
CA THR A 191 -3.24 -3.34 -19.48
C THR A 191 -4.63 -2.86 -19.92
N SER A 192 -4.74 -2.33 -21.13
CA SER A 192 -5.82 -1.43 -21.52
C SER A 192 -7.12 -2.11 -21.95
N LEU A 193 -7.06 -3.19 -22.73
CA LEU A 193 -8.24 -3.62 -23.48
C LEU A 193 -9.43 -4.04 -22.61
N ILE A 194 -9.23 -4.97 -21.68
CA ILE A 194 -10.35 -5.50 -20.88
C ILE A 194 -10.83 -4.46 -19.86
N TYR A 195 -9.89 -3.83 -19.14
CA TYR A 195 -10.23 -2.85 -18.11
C TYR A 195 -10.93 -1.62 -18.67
N PHE A 196 -10.37 -0.97 -19.71
CA PHE A 196 -11.01 0.22 -20.27
C PHE A 196 -12.31 -0.10 -21.00
N SER A 197 -12.42 -1.26 -21.66
CA SER A 197 -13.70 -1.68 -22.25
C SER A 197 -14.77 -1.83 -21.17
N HIS A 198 -14.45 -2.46 -20.04
CA HIS A 198 -15.38 -2.56 -18.92
C HIS A 198 -15.71 -1.20 -18.31
N LEU A 199 -14.74 -0.29 -18.23
CA LEU A 199 -14.95 1.07 -17.72
C LEU A 199 -15.90 1.87 -18.63
N VAL A 200 -15.69 1.83 -19.95
CA VAL A 200 -16.58 2.46 -20.95
C VAL A 200 -17.98 1.86 -20.87
N TRP A 201 -18.09 0.54 -20.81
CA TRP A 201 -19.39 -0.14 -20.67
C TRP A 201 -20.10 0.24 -19.37
N SER A 202 -19.39 0.25 -18.23
CA SER A 202 -19.95 0.64 -16.94
C SER A 202 -20.45 2.09 -16.93
N ILE A 203 -19.71 3.02 -17.55
CA ILE A 203 -20.14 4.42 -17.69
C ILE A 203 -21.38 4.51 -18.58
N GLY A 204 -21.38 3.77 -19.70
CA GLY A 204 -22.53 3.71 -20.60
C GLY A 204 -23.82 3.28 -19.89
N ASN A 205 -23.76 2.21 -19.09
CA ASN A 205 -24.91 1.77 -18.31
C ASN A 205 -25.35 2.81 -17.28
N THR A 206 -24.42 3.46 -16.58
CA THR A 206 -24.77 4.52 -15.61
C THR A 206 -25.48 5.69 -16.29
N ILE A 207 -25.07 6.07 -17.51
CA ILE A 207 -25.74 7.12 -18.27
C ILE A 207 -27.16 6.69 -18.64
N LEU A 208 -27.33 5.46 -19.13
CA LEU A 208 -28.65 4.90 -19.48
C LEU A 208 -29.59 4.85 -18.27
N ASP A 209 -29.11 4.44 -17.11
CA ASP A 209 -29.89 4.40 -15.86
C ASP A 209 -30.35 5.81 -15.46
N ILE A 210 -29.47 6.81 -15.54
CA ILE A 210 -29.81 8.21 -15.25
C ILE A 210 -30.89 8.73 -16.21
N ASP A 211 -30.81 8.37 -17.50
CA ASP A 211 -31.79 8.82 -18.49
C ASP A 211 -33.14 8.09 -18.36
N CYS A 212 -33.18 6.86 -17.85
CA CYS A 212 -34.43 6.13 -17.56
C CYS A 212 -35.19 6.69 -16.34
N HIS A 213 -34.53 7.49 -15.50
CA HIS A 213 -35.11 8.10 -14.30
C HIS A 213 -35.41 9.61 -14.45
N LYS A 214 -35.33 10.15 -15.67
CA LYS A 214 -35.83 11.49 -16.03
C LYS A 214 -37.21 11.38 -16.67
#